data_AF-A0A8J8KDR6-F1
#
_entry.id   AF-A0A8J8KDR6-F1
#
_cell.length_a   1.000
_cell.length_b   1.000
_cell.length_c   1.000
_cell.angle_alpha   90.00
_cell.angle_beta   90.00
_cell.angle_gamma   90.00
#
_symmetry.space_group_name_H-M   'P 1'
#
loop_
_entity.id
_entity.type
_entity.pdbx_description
1 polymer ?
#
loop_
_entity_poly.entity_id
_entity_poly.type
_entity_poly.pdbx_seq_one_letter_code
_entity_poly.pdbx_strand_id
1 'polypeptide(L)' 'MHDSRGELEVETLLKIVLALLAVFLAFQILQTVIGSIASLLGPFFVLVQLGVAVVVVLWLLERI' A
#
# COMPACT_ATOMS: atom_id res chain seq x y z
N MET A 1 1.54 26.03 -30.54
CA MET A 1 2.30 25.25 -29.56
C MET A 1 1.79 25.66 -28.19
N HIS A 2 1.00 24.81 -27.52
CA HIS A 2 0.54 25.09 -26.15
C HIS A 2 1.65 24.60 -25.22
N ASP A 3 2.53 25.51 -24.81
CA ASP A 3 3.60 25.18 -23.88
C ASP A 3 3.06 25.30 -22.45
N SER A 4 2.33 24.27 -22.02
CA SER A 4 1.70 24.18 -20.68
C SER A 4 2.68 23.72 -19.60
N ARG A 5 3.99 23.61 -19.93
CA ARG A 5 5.03 23.15 -19.00
C ARG A 5 5.33 24.27 -18.00
N GLY A 6 4.69 24.20 -16.84
CA GLY A 6 4.88 25.16 -15.74
C GLY A 6 3.62 25.90 -15.31
N GLU A 7 2.43 25.48 -15.76
CA GLU A 7 1.17 26.08 -15.32
C GLU A 7 0.87 25.86 -13.82
N LEU A 8 1.52 24.85 -13.22
CA LEU A 8 1.43 24.58 -11.79
C LEU A 8 2.35 25.51 -10.99
N GLU A 9 1.75 26.29 -10.11
CA GLU A 9 2.45 27.17 -9.18
C GLU A 9 3.37 26.34 -8.26
N VAL A 10 4.57 26.87 -7.96
CA VAL A 10 5.59 26.17 -7.16
C VAL A 10 5.04 25.76 -5.79
N GLU A 11 4.22 26.60 -5.18
CA GLU A 11 3.55 26.30 -3.91
C GLU A 11 2.59 25.11 -4.03
N THR A 12 1.82 25.03 -5.12
CA THR A 12 0.91 23.90 -5.38
C THR A 12 1.69 22.61 -5.59
N LEU A 13 2.77 22.64 -6.36
CA LEU A 13 3.66 21.50 -6.54
C LEU A 13 4.24 21.03 -5.21
N LEU A 14 4.73 21.96 -4.38
CA LEU A 14 5.27 21.64 -3.07
C LEU A 14 4.22 20.97 -2.18
N LYS A 15 2.98 21.48 -2.15
CA LYS A 15 1.87 20.86 -1.40
C LYS A 15 1.55 19.45 -1.89
N ILE A 16 1.51 19.23 -3.20
CA ILE A 16 1.27 17.90 -3.79
C ILE A 16 2.39 16.94 -3.39
N VAL A 17 3.65 17.36 -3.53
CA VAL A 17 4.81 16.54 -3.15
C VAL A 17 4.79 16.21 -1.66
N LEU A 18 4.47 17.19 -0.80
CA LEU A 18 4.34 16.97 0.64
C LEU A 18 3.20 15.98 0.97
N ALA A 19 2.05 16.10 0.31
CA ALA A 19 0.95 15.17 0.49
C ALA A 19 1.31 13.75 0.04
N LEU A 20 1.98 13.61 -1.12
CA LEU A 20 2.48 12.33 -1.62
C LEU A 20 3.51 11.73 -0.66
N LEU A 21 4.41 12.56 -0.12
CA LEU A 21 5.38 12.12 0.88
C LEU A 21 4.70 11.65 2.17
N ALA A 22 3.66 12.35 2.63
CA ALA A 22 2.88 11.94 3.79
C ALA A 22 2.17 10.59 3.56
N VAL A 23 1.55 10.39 2.39
CA VAL A 23 0.94 9.11 2.00
C VAL A 23 2.01 8.01 1.92
N PHE A 24 3.17 8.32 1.36
CA PHE A 24 4.29 7.38 1.28
C PHE A 24 4.81 6.98 2.67
N LEU A 25 4.94 7.93 3.59
CA LEU A 25 5.29 7.66 4.99
C LEU A 25 4.24 6.79 5.69
N ALA A 26 2.95 7.04 5.46
CA ALA A 26 1.88 6.21 6.00
C ALA A 26 2.00 4.75 5.51
N PHE A 27 2.29 4.54 4.23
CA PHE A 27 2.55 3.19 3.70
C PHE A 27 3.79 2.54 4.30
N GLN A 28 4.88 3.29 4.51
CA GLN A 28 6.08 2.76 5.16
C GLN A 28 5.80 2.29 6.60
N ILE A 29 5.03 3.09 7.36
CA ILE A 29 4.61 2.72 8.72
C ILE A 29 3.76 1.45 8.67
N LEU A 30 2.78 1.40 7.76
CA LEU A 30 1.90 0.25 7.60
C LEU A 30 2.69 -1.02 7.25
N GLN A 31 3.64 -0.95 6.32
CA GLN A 31 4.50 -2.09 5.96
C GLN A 31 5.36 -2.54 7.12
N THR A 32 5.92 -1.60 7.90
CA THR A 32 6.73 -1.92 9.08
C THR A 32 5.90 -2.64 10.15
N VAL A 33 4.67 -2.18 10.40
CA VAL A 33 3.75 -2.79 11.37
C VAL A 33 3.30 -4.19 10.90
N ILE A 34 2.93 -4.35 9.64
CA ILE A 34 2.56 -5.67 9.10
C ILE A 34 3.77 -6.61 9.15
N GLY A 35 4.95 -6.13 8.78
CA GLY A 35 6.20 -6.90 8.81
C GLY A 35 6.59 -7.34 10.21
N SER A 36 6.37 -6.50 11.23
CA SER A 36 6.64 -6.88 12.63
C SER A 36 5.66 -7.93 13.15
N ILE A 37 4.38 -7.86 12.76
CA ILE A 37 3.41 -8.93 13.09
C ILE A 37 3.76 -10.23 12.35
N ALA A 38 4.12 -10.12 11.07
CA ALA A 38 4.53 -11.27 10.27
C ALA A 38 5.79 -11.94 10.82
N SER A 39 6.75 -11.18 11.33
CA SER A 39 7.96 -11.74 11.93
C SER A 39 7.68 -12.50 13.22
N LEU A 40 6.69 -12.10 14.01
CA LEU A 40 6.22 -12.86 15.18
C LEU A 40 5.63 -14.22 14.81
N LEU A 41 4.91 -14.29 13.68
CA LEU A 41 4.39 -15.54 13.13
C LEU A 41 5.50 -16.41 12.51
N GLY A 42 6.63 -15.81 12.15
CA GLY A 42 7.78 -16.48 11.59
C GLY A 42 7.42 -17.30 10.33
N PRO A 43 7.94 -18.53 10.18
CA PRO A 43 7.71 -19.34 8.98
C PRO A 43 6.23 -19.73 8.79
N PHE A 44 5.40 -19.69 9.84
CA PHE A 44 3.97 -20.00 9.74
C PHE A 44 3.16 -18.91 9.02
N PHE A 45 3.71 -17.70 8.85
CA PHE A 45 3.09 -16.62 8.10
C PHE A 45 2.67 -17.08 6.68
N VAL A 46 3.51 -17.89 6.03
CA VAL A 46 3.23 -18.44 4.68
C VAL A 46 1.95 -19.29 4.68
N LEU A 47 1.74 -20.11 5.71
CA LEU A 47 0.54 -20.95 5.82
C LEU A 47 -0.72 -20.11 6.04
N VAL A 48 -0.63 -19.08 6.89
CA VAL A 48 -1.74 -18.13 7.11
C VAL A 48 -2.09 -17.42 5.81
N GLN A 49 -1.08 -16.94 5.07
CA GLN A 49 -1.26 -16.24 3.81
C GLN A 49 -1.88 -17.14 2.73
N LEU A 50 -1.45 -18.41 2.68
CA LEU A 50 -2.05 -19.43 1.82
C LEU A 50 -3.51 -19.70 2.20
N GLY A 51 -3.80 -19.82 3.50
CA GLY A 51 -5.16 -19.99 4.00
C GLY A 51 -6.08 -18.84 3.60
N VAL A 52 -5.62 -17.59 3.77
CA VAL A 52 -6.35 -16.40 3.31
C VAL A 52 -6.55 -16.44 1.80
N ALA A 53 -5.53 -16.78 1.01
CA ALA A 53 -5.66 -16.88 -0.45
C ALA A 53 -6.70 -17.93 -0.85
N VAL A 54 -6.72 -19.10 -0.19
CA VAL A 54 -7.73 -20.13 -0.41
C VAL A 54 -9.13 -19.62 -0.07
N VAL A 55 -9.31 -18.92 1.06
CA VAL A 55 -10.60 -18.32 1.42
C VAL A 55 -11.04 -17.29 0.38
N VAL A 56 -10.15 -16.41 -0.08
CA VAL A 56 -10.44 -15.43 -1.13
C VAL A 56 -10.85 -16.11 -2.44
N VAL A 57 -10.16 -17.18 -2.84
CA VAL A 57 -10.50 -17.95 -4.04
C VAL A 57 -11.84 -18.64 -3.89
N LEU A 58 -12.12 -19.27 -2.73
CA LEU A 58 -13.39 -19.94 -2.48
C LEU A 58 -14.56 -18.95 -2.44
N TRP A 59 -14.35 -17.76 -1.86
CA TRP A 59 -15.30 -16.65 -1.90
C TRP A 59 -15.55 -16.19 -3.34
N LEU A 60 -14.49 -16.02 -4.15
CA LEU A 60 -14.63 -15.63 -5.56
C LEU A 60 -15.38 -16.68 -6.41
N LEU A 61 -15.31 -17.95 -6.02
CA LEU A 61 -16.03 -19.05 -6.65
C LEU A 61 -17.46 -19.24 -6.09
N GLU A 62 -17.92 -18.35 -5.20
CA GLU A 62 -19.21 -18.43 -4.50
C GLU A 62 -19.40 -19.76 -3.75
N ARG A 63 -18.29 -20.37 -3.30
CA ARG A 63 -18.30 -21.65 -2.56
C ARG A 63 -18.34 -21.48 -1.04
N ILE A 64 -18.34 -20.24 -0.56
CA ILE A 64 -18.46 -19.80 0.83
C ILE A 64 -19.43 -18.61 0.81
#